data_AF-A0A3B9ECQ1-F1
#
_entry.id   AF-A0A3B9ECQ1-F1
#
_cell.length_a   1.000
_cell.length_b   1.000
_cell.length_c   1.000
_cell.angle_alpha   90.00
_cell.angle_beta   90.00
_cell.angle_gamma   90.00
#
_symmetry.space_group_name_H-M   'P 1'
#
loop_
_entity.id
_entity.type
_entity.pdbx_description
1 polymer ?
#
loop_
_entity_poly.entity_id
_entity_poly.type
_entity_poly.pdbx_seq_one_letter_code
_entity_poly.pdbx_strand_id
1 'polypeptide(L)'
;MSSRRRAACSLLALSLALGAAPALAQQNPPELQAVVGHDSGERITRSADVRRYFEALRTANPDRMVMGDYAQTWEGRPLFWAAVGSPRNIARLDAIKAATNALADPRKTSPEQARALINDTPAIVWMAYSVHGNEISPADAALIAARRLTDGLDAEAQGWLENVVVVFV
;
A
#
# COMPACT_ATOMS: atom_id res chain seq x y z
N MET A 1 -20.47 77.05 -7.50
CA MET A 1 -20.59 75.77 -8.24
C MET A 1 -19.29 74.97 -8.05
N SER A 2 -19.24 74.03 -7.11
CA SER A 2 -18.06 73.19 -6.84
C SER A 2 -18.52 71.74 -6.76
N SER A 3 -18.23 70.94 -7.79
CA SER A 3 -18.63 69.54 -7.89
C SER A 3 -17.63 68.65 -7.13
N ARG A 4 -18.04 68.13 -5.97
CA ARG A 4 -17.30 67.07 -5.28
C ARG A 4 -17.58 65.72 -5.96
N ARG A 5 -16.60 65.17 -6.68
CA ARG A 5 -16.67 63.80 -7.22
C ARG A 5 -16.45 62.81 -6.05
N ARG A 6 -17.46 61.98 -5.76
CA ARG A 6 -17.34 60.85 -4.83
C ARG A 6 -16.76 59.66 -5.60
N ALA A 7 -15.56 59.22 -5.25
CA ALA A 7 -15.00 57.97 -5.74
C ALA A 7 -15.65 56.82 -4.94
N ALA A 8 -16.37 55.94 -5.64
CA ALA A 8 -16.88 54.70 -5.07
C ALA A 8 -15.78 53.63 -5.15
N CYS A 9 -15.19 53.25 -4.03
CA CYS A 9 -14.34 52.07 -3.92
C CYS A 9 -15.22 50.83 -3.95
N SER A 10 -15.24 50.10 -5.07
CA SER A 10 -15.82 48.77 -5.16
C SER A 10 -14.88 47.77 -4.47
N LEU A 11 -15.27 47.31 -3.28
CA LEU A 11 -14.65 46.16 -2.60
C LEU A 11 -15.04 44.88 -3.33
N LEU A 12 -14.11 44.31 -4.10
CA LEU A 12 -14.25 43.00 -4.70
C LEU A 12 -13.94 41.94 -3.61
N ALA A 13 -14.96 41.31 -3.05
CA ALA A 13 -14.80 40.18 -2.14
C ALA A 13 -14.36 38.96 -2.95
N LEU A 14 -13.10 38.55 -2.79
CA LEU A 14 -12.56 37.33 -3.39
C LEU A 14 -12.95 36.14 -2.49
N SER A 15 -14.02 35.44 -2.85
CA SER A 15 -14.41 34.19 -2.19
C SER A 15 -13.44 33.06 -2.58
N LEU A 16 -12.55 32.70 -1.65
CA LEU A 16 -11.76 31.46 -1.75
C LEU A 16 -12.73 30.27 -1.62
N ALA A 17 -13.09 29.67 -2.76
CA ALA A 17 -13.70 28.35 -2.76
C ALA A 17 -12.60 27.33 -2.42
N LEU A 18 -12.56 26.87 -1.17
CA LEU A 18 -11.83 25.65 -0.80
C LEU A 18 -12.51 24.48 -1.53
N GLY A 19 -11.97 24.09 -2.68
CA GLY A 19 -12.33 22.84 -3.32
C GLY A 19 -11.88 21.69 -2.41
N ALA A 20 -12.82 21.03 -1.74
CA ALA A 20 -12.56 19.74 -1.13
C ALA A 20 -12.16 18.78 -2.26
N ALA A 21 -10.91 18.32 -2.26
CA ALA A 21 -10.53 17.19 -3.11
C ALA A 21 -11.51 16.05 -2.82
N PRO A 22 -12.01 15.34 -3.85
CA PRO A 22 -12.88 14.21 -3.59
C PRO A 22 -12.09 13.24 -2.72
N ALA A 23 -12.59 12.96 -1.52
CA ALA A 23 -12.14 11.79 -0.80
C ALA A 23 -12.43 10.62 -1.76
N LEU A 24 -11.38 9.98 -2.28
CA LEU A 24 -11.53 8.72 -2.98
C LEU A 24 -12.32 7.83 -2.03
N ALA A 25 -13.56 7.52 -2.38
CA ALA A 25 -14.41 6.67 -1.56
C ALA A 25 -13.64 5.38 -1.35
N GLN A 26 -13.38 5.03 -0.08
CA GLN A 26 -12.72 3.79 0.31
C GLN A 26 -13.56 2.64 -0.27
N GLN A 27 -13.08 2.02 -1.35
CA GLN A 27 -13.76 0.88 -1.94
C GLN A 27 -13.34 -0.38 -1.18
N ASN A 28 -14.31 -1.21 -0.82
CA ASN A 28 -14.00 -2.52 -0.23
C ASN A 28 -13.14 -3.32 -1.23
N PRO A 29 -12.12 -4.04 -0.77
CA PRO A 29 -11.32 -4.86 -1.64
C PRO A 29 -12.20 -5.93 -2.30
N PRO A 30 -11.94 -6.27 -3.58
CA PRO A 30 -12.73 -7.25 -4.31
C PRO A 30 -12.80 -8.58 -3.57
N GLU A 31 -13.93 -9.26 -3.67
CA GLU A 31 -14.06 -10.63 -3.18
C GLU A 31 -13.26 -11.60 -4.05
N LEU A 32 -12.69 -12.64 -3.43
CA LEU A 32 -11.91 -13.66 -4.13
C LEU A 32 -12.73 -14.31 -5.25
N GLN A 33 -13.95 -14.75 -4.93
CA GLN A 33 -14.86 -15.38 -5.88
C GLN A 33 -15.14 -14.49 -7.12
N ALA A 34 -15.22 -13.17 -6.95
CA ALA A 34 -15.47 -12.25 -8.06
C ALA A 34 -14.29 -12.18 -9.05
N VAL A 35 -13.07 -12.52 -8.62
CA VAL A 35 -11.85 -12.43 -9.43
C VAL A 35 -11.37 -13.80 -9.92
N VAL A 36 -11.54 -14.85 -9.11
CA VAL A 36 -11.04 -16.21 -9.41
C VAL A 36 -12.13 -17.26 -9.60
N GLY A 37 -13.39 -16.95 -9.28
CA GLY A 37 -14.54 -17.82 -9.55
C GLY A 37 -14.82 -18.89 -8.48
N HIS A 38 -14.15 -18.84 -7.33
CA HIS A 38 -14.40 -19.72 -6.18
C HIS A 38 -13.97 -19.04 -4.87
N ASP A 39 -14.47 -19.55 -3.73
CA ASP A 39 -14.05 -19.09 -2.41
C ASP A 39 -12.73 -19.73 -1.95
N SER A 40 -12.13 -19.19 -0.89
CA SER A 40 -10.94 -19.78 -0.26
C SER A 40 -11.28 -21.14 0.33
N GLY A 41 -10.39 -22.12 0.15
CA GLY A 41 -10.57 -23.50 0.59
C GLY A 41 -11.54 -24.33 -0.24
N GLU A 42 -12.31 -23.73 -1.16
CA GLU A 42 -13.20 -24.47 -2.07
C GLU A 42 -12.40 -25.19 -3.17
N ARG A 43 -11.37 -24.53 -3.71
CA ARG A 43 -10.50 -25.03 -4.77
C ARG A 43 -9.08 -24.51 -4.58
N ILE A 44 -8.10 -25.25 -5.11
CA ILE A 44 -6.71 -24.78 -5.15
C ILE A 44 -6.60 -23.61 -6.13
N THR A 45 -6.28 -22.42 -5.61
CA THR A 45 -6.00 -21.24 -6.42
C THR A 45 -4.71 -21.43 -7.21
N ARG A 46 -4.76 -21.33 -8.54
CA ARG A 46 -3.55 -21.48 -9.38
C ARG A 46 -2.66 -20.26 -9.24
N SER A 47 -1.35 -20.41 -9.47
CA SER A 47 -0.38 -19.30 -9.35
C SER A 47 -0.75 -18.07 -10.20
N ALA A 48 -1.29 -18.26 -11.40
CA ALA A 48 -1.78 -17.17 -12.23
C ALA A 48 -3.02 -16.46 -11.64
N ASP A 49 -3.90 -17.21 -10.98
CA ASP A 49 -5.09 -16.67 -10.31
C ASP A 49 -4.71 -15.93 -9.03
N VAL A 50 -3.69 -16.40 -8.30
CA VAL A 50 -3.08 -15.68 -7.17
C VAL A 50 -2.58 -14.31 -7.62
N ARG A 51 -1.77 -14.25 -8.69
CA ARG A 51 -1.29 -12.97 -9.25
C ARG A 51 -2.47 -12.07 -9.67
N ARG A 52 -3.46 -12.62 -10.38
CA ARG A 52 -4.65 -11.87 -10.82
C ARG A 52 -5.40 -11.25 -9.64
N TYR A 53 -5.51 -11.97 -8.53
CA TYR A 53 -6.16 -11.44 -7.34
C TYR A 53 -5.37 -10.31 -6.69
N PHE A 54 -4.05 -10.46 -6.54
CA PHE A 54 -3.19 -9.37 -6.04
C PHE A 54 -3.26 -8.12 -6.95
N GLU A 55 -3.30 -8.30 -8.28
CA GLU A 55 -3.48 -7.19 -9.23
C GLU A 55 -4.84 -6.49 -9.06
N ALA A 56 -5.90 -7.24 -8.76
CA ALA A 56 -7.23 -6.69 -8.46
C ALA A 56 -7.21 -5.90 -7.15
N LEU A 57 -6.59 -6.43 -6.08
CA LEU A 57 -6.42 -5.71 -4.80
C LEU A 57 -5.64 -4.41 -5.00
N ARG A 58 -4.54 -4.44 -5.76
CA ARG A 58 -3.72 -3.26 -6.08
C ARG A 58 -4.51 -2.22 -6.88
N THR A 59 -5.34 -2.66 -7.82
CA THR A 59 -6.17 -1.76 -8.63
C THR A 59 -7.23 -1.07 -7.78
N ALA A 60 -7.82 -1.77 -6.81
CA ALA A 60 -8.76 -1.18 -5.86
C ALA A 60 -8.09 -0.26 -4.82
N ASN A 61 -6.80 -0.48 -4.52
CA ASN A 61 -6.06 0.22 -3.45
C ASN A 61 -4.70 0.78 -3.91
N PRO A 62 -4.67 1.66 -4.94
CA PRO A 62 -3.43 2.07 -5.60
C PRO A 62 -2.50 2.94 -4.73
N ASP A 63 -3.02 3.57 -3.67
CA ASP A 63 -2.26 4.36 -2.70
C ASP A 63 -1.74 3.52 -1.53
N ARG A 64 -2.24 2.30 -1.35
CA ARG A 64 -1.93 1.41 -0.20
C ARG A 64 -1.21 0.13 -0.60
N MET A 65 -1.14 -0.16 -1.90
CA MET A 65 -0.51 -1.36 -2.40
C MET A 65 0.31 -1.08 -3.65
N VAL A 66 1.56 -1.52 -3.64
CA VAL A 66 2.44 -1.54 -4.81
C VAL A 66 2.88 -2.98 -5.08
N MET A 67 3.04 -3.33 -6.35
CA MET A 67 3.52 -4.65 -6.77
C MET A 67 4.63 -4.51 -7.80
N GLY A 68 5.47 -5.53 -7.90
CA GLY A 68 6.46 -5.64 -8.96
C GLY A 68 6.93 -7.09 -9.14
N ASP A 69 7.53 -7.36 -10.29
CA ASP A 69 8.17 -8.66 -10.55
C ASP A 69 9.63 -8.62 -10.05
N TYR A 70 10.12 -9.71 -9.45
CA TYR A 70 11.51 -9.80 -8.96
C TYR A 70 12.32 -10.92 -9.61
N ALA A 71 11.67 -11.92 -10.18
CA ALA A 71 12.34 -13.07 -10.80
C ALA A 71 11.39 -13.83 -11.74
N GLN A 72 11.91 -14.91 -12.32
CA GLN A 72 11.12 -15.91 -13.03
C GLN A 72 11.48 -17.31 -12.50
N THR A 73 10.50 -18.21 -12.50
CA THR A 73 10.74 -19.62 -12.20
C THR A 73 11.50 -20.30 -13.34
N TRP A 74 11.99 -21.52 -13.08
CA TRP A 74 12.58 -22.39 -14.12
C TRP A 74 11.65 -22.60 -15.32
N GLU A 75 10.34 -22.70 -15.09
CA GLU A 75 9.31 -22.86 -16.13
C GLU A 75 8.86 -21.53 -16.75
N GLY A 76 9.54 -20.41 -16.44
CA GLY A 76 9.25 -19.10 -17.00
C GLY A 76 8.04 -18.39 -16.38
N ARG A 77 7.53 -18.82 -15.23
CA ARG A 77 6.45 -18.09 -14.53
C ARG A 77 7.04 -16.86 -13.82
N PRO A 78 6.44 -15.66 -13.97
CA PRO A 78 6.91 -14.48 -13.25
C PRO A 78 6.66 -14.64 -11.75
N LEU A 79 7.65 -14.26 -10.95
CA LEU A 79 7.57 -14.17 -9.49
C LEU A 79 7.42 -12.71 -9.11
N PHE A 80 6.43 -12.40 -8.27
CA PHE A 80 6.07 -11.04 -7.91
C PHE A 80 6.14 -10.83 -6.40
N TRP A 81 6.32 -9.57 -6.01
CA TRP A 81 6.14 -9.12 -4.64
C TRP A 81 4.97 -8.12 -4.58
N ALA A 82 4.38 -7.98 -3.40
CA ALA A 82 3.42 -6.92 -3.12
C ALA A 82 3.70 -6.27 -1.76
N ALA A 83 3.87 -4.96 -1.73
CA ALA A 83 3.99 -4.19 -0.50
C ALA A 83 2.63 -3.56 -0.16
N VAL A 84 2.15 -3.76 1.06
CA VAL A 84 0.92 -3.19 1.60
C VAL A 84 1.26 -2.33 2.83
N GLY A 85 0.70 -1.12 2.90
CA GLY A 85 1.01 -0.13 3.93
C GLY A 85 0.01 1.03 3.95
N SER A 86 0.16 1.94 4.90
CA SER A 86 -0.57 3.22 4.84
C SER A 86 -0.14 4.04 3.61
N PRO A 87 -0.96 4.97 3.11
CA PRO A 87 -0.59 5.83 1.98
C PRO A 87 0.72 6.59 2.22
N ARG A 88 0.96 7.01 3.47
CA ARG A 88 2.22 7.64 3.90
C ARG A 88 3.41 6.70 3.70
N ASN A 89 3.29 5.43 4.09
CA ASN A 89 4.38 4.48 4.01
C ASN A 89 4.64 4.02 2.57
N ILE A 90 3.58 3.77 1.78
CA ILE A 90 3.70 3.38 0.37
C ILE A 90 4.31 4.49 -0.49
N ALA A 91 3.95 5.76 -0.25
CA ALA A 91 4.51 6.90 -0.97
C ALA A 91 6.04 7.09 -0.75
N ARG A 92 6.62 6.45 0.28
CA ARG A 92 8.03 6.61 0.66
C ARG A 92 8.82 5.31 0.73
N LEU A 93 8.39 4.26 0.01
CA LEU A 93 9.05 2.94 0.04
C LEU A 93 10.56 3.00 -0.26
N ASP A 94 11.01 3.85 -1.18
CA ASP A 94 12.43 4.02 -1.47
C ASP A 94 13.21 4.58 -0.28
N ALA A 95 12.63 5.54 0.46
CA ALA A 95 13.23 6.08 1.67
C ALA A 95 13.28 5.03 2.80
N ILE A 96 12.20 4.24 2.96
CA ILE A 96 12.15 3.13 3.91
C ILE A 96 13.24 2.12 3.59
N LYS A 97 13.36 1.70 2.33
CA LYS A 97 14.42 0.78 1.87
C LYS A 97 15.82 1.33 2.13
N ALA A 98 16.06 2.62 1.85
CA ALA A 98 17.34 3.26 2.13
C ALA A 98 17.66 3.29 3.63
N ALA A 99 16.68 3.62 4.48
CA ALA A 99 16.81 3.62 5.92
C ALA A 99 17.11 2.22 6.47
N THR A 100 16.39 1.19 6.02
CA THR A 100 16.65 -0.21 6.39
C THR A 100 18.05 -0.66 5.99
N ASN A 101 18.52 -0.30 4.79
CA ASN A 101 19.88 -0.60 4.35
C ASN A 101 20.95 0.11 5.19
N ALA A 102 20.71 1.36 5.59
CA ALA A 102 21.61 2.08 6.48
C ALA A 102 21.67 1.42 7.86
N LEU A 103 20.53 1.01 8.42
CA LEU A 103 20.46 0.28 9.69
C LEU A 103 21.17 -1.09 9.64
N ALA A 104 21.20 -1.74 8.47
CA ALA A 104 21.87 -3.03 8.28
C ALA A 104 23.41 -2.93 8.24
N ASP A 105 23.99 -1.75 8.03
CA ASP A 105 25.45 -1.55 7.96
C ASP A 105 25.94 -0.59 9.07
N PRO A 106 26.27 -1.10 10.27
CA PRO A 106 26.72 -0.27 11.39
C PRO A 106 28.08 0.41 11.14
N ARG A 107 28.80 0.07 10.08
CA ARG A 107 30.06 0.75 9.69
C ARG A 107 29.80 2.10 9.03
N LYS A 108 28.57 2.34 8.55
CA LYS A 108 28.16 3.54 7.81
C LYS A 108 27.14 4.40 8.55
N THR A 109 26.59 3.89 9.65
CA THR A 109 25.50 4.52 10.40
C THR A 109 25.90 4.67 11.85
N SER A 110 26.03 5.90 12.33
CA SER A 110 26.35 6.17 13.73
C SER A 110 25.18 5.78 14.65
N PRO A 111 25.43 5.58 15.97
CA PRO A 111 24.36 5.31 16.93
C PRO A 111 23.25 6.38 16.96
N GLU A 112 23.61 7.65 16.78
CA GLU A 112 22.67 8.78 16.75
C GLU A 112 21.80 8.73 15.48
N GLN A 113 22.43 8.47 14.33
CA GLN A 113 21.72 8.29 13.06
C GLN A 113 20.79 7.08 13.12
N ALA A 114 21.25 5.96 13.68
CA ALA A 114 20.44 4.75 13.83
C ALA A 114 19.18 5.02 14.68
N ARG A 115 19.31 5.75 15.80
CA ARG A 115 18.15 6.13 16.64
C ARG A 115 17.14 6.98 15.89
N ALA A 116 17.60 7.95 15.09
CA ALA A 116 16.72 8.77 14.26
C ALA A 116 15.99 7.92 13.21
N LEU A 117 16.70 7.01 12.53
CA LEU A 117 16.12 6.10 11.54
C LEU A 117 15.09 5.15 12.16
N ILE A 118 15.39 4.56 13.32
CA ILE A 118 14.47 3.65 14.03
C ILE A 118 13.15 4.35 14.37
N ASN A 119 13.20 5.63 14.75
CA ASN A 119 12.00 6.39 15.13
C ASN A 119 11.10 6.77 13.93
N ASP A 120 11.62 6.81 12.70
CA ASP A 120 10.85 7.21 11.51
C ASP A 120 10.59 6.06 10.51
N THR A 121 11.31 4.95 10.64
CA THR A 121 11.21 3.80 9.73
C THR A 121 10.17 2.81 10.27
N PRO A 122 9.13 2.45 9.48
CA PRO A 122 8.17 1.45 9.90
C PRO A 122 8.83 0.07 9.94
N ALA A 123 8.30 -0.85 10.73
CA ALA A 123 8.76 -2.23 10.69
C ALA A 123 8.40 -2.86 9.33
N ILE A 124 9.30 -3.68 8.79
CA ILE A 124 9.03 -4.46 7.58
C ILE A 124 8.67 -5.88 7.99
N VAL A 125 7.46 -6.30 7.66
CA VAL A 125 6.98 -7.67 7.88
C VAL A 125 7.07 -8.42 6.57
N TRP A 126 7.99 -9.37 6.48
CA TRP A 126 8.19 -10.19 5.28
C TRP A 126 7.41 -11.49 5.39
N MET A 127 6.43 -11.69 4.52
CA MET A 127 5.57 -12.87 4.50
C MET A 127 5.82 -13.66 3.22
N ALA A 128 6.53 -14.78 3.34
CA ALA A 128 6.86 -15.66 2.24
C ALA A 128 5.96 -16.89 2.21
N TYR A 129 5.28 -17.12 1.09
CA TYR A 129 4.28 -18.17 0.93
C TYR A 129 4.69 -19.18 -0.14
N SER A 130 4.24 -20.42 0.02
CA SER A 130 4.27 -21.46 -1.02
C SER A 130 5.65 -21.75 -1.62
N VAL A 131 6.71 -21.73 -0.80
CA VAL A 131 8.06 -22.18 -1.21
C VAL A 131 8.03 -23.66 -1.62
N HIS A 132 7.24 -24.48 -0.93
CA HIS A 132 6.96 -25.85 -1.33
C HIS A 132 5.63 -25.92 -2.09
N GLY A 133 5.66 -26.39 -3.34
CA GLY A 133 4.48 -26.43 -4.22
C GLY A 133 3.40 -27.45 -3.81
N ASN A 134 3.69 -28.35 -2.87
CA ASN A 134 2.74 -29.32 -2.31
C ASN A 134 2.10 -28.85 -0.99
N GLU A 135 2.44 -27.65 -0.50
CA GLU A 135 1.75 -27.01 0.61
C GLU A 135 0.63 -26.11 0.06
N ILE A 136 -0.62 -26.52 0.25
CA ILE A 136 -1.76 -25.89 -0.43
C ILE A 136 -2.27 -24.64 0.31
N SER A 137 -2.18 -24.63 1.64
CA SER A 137 -2.74 -23.56 2.47
C SER A 137 -2.03 -22.19 2.40
N PRO A 138 -0.69 -22.08 2.19
CA PRO A 138 -0.03 -20.77 2.22
C PRO A 138 -0.52 -19.83 1.11
N ALA A 139 -0.77 -20.33 -0.10
CA ALA A 139 -1.26 -19.51 -1.21
C ALA A 139 -2.61 -18.86 -0.86
N ASP A 140 -3.57 -19.65 -0.37
CA ASP A 140 -4.88 -19.15 0.05
C ASP A 140 -4.77 -18.18 1.25
N ALA A 141 -3.90 -18.49 2.23
CA ALA A 141 -3.66 -17.60 3.37
C ALA A 141 -3.14 -16.23 2.93
N ALA A 142 -2.28 -16.17 1.91
CA ALA A 142 -1.78 -14.92 1.35
C ALA A 142 -2.92 -14.06 0.75
N LEU A 143 -3.87 -14.68 0.04
CA LEU A 143 -5.01 -13.98 -0.58
C LEU A 143 -5.89 -13.32 0.50
N ILE A 144 -6.22 -14.09 1.55
CA ILE A 144 -7.09 -13.60 2.63
C ILE A 144 -6.38 -12.53 3.47
N ALA A 145 -5.11 -12.74 3.79
CA ALA A 145 -4.30 -11.76 4.52
C ALA A 145 -4.17 -10.45 3.74
N ALA A 146 -3.80 -10.51 2.45
CA ALA A 146 -3.68 -9.34 1.60
C ALA A 146 -5.00 -8.57 1.50
N ARG A 147 -6.12 -9.29 1.28
CA ARG A 147 -7.46 -8.68 1.24
C ARG A 147 -7.75 -7.90 2.52
N ARG A 148 -7.58 -8.55 3.69
CA ARG A 148 -7.82 -7.92 5.00
C ARG A 148 -7.00 -6.65 5.20
N LEU A 149 -5.70 -6.69 4.87
CA LEU A 149 -4.83 -5.52 5.02
C LEU A 149 -5.21 -4.37 4.07
N THR A 150 -5.76 -4.69 2.90
CA THR A 150 -6.28 -3.68 1.96
C THR A 150 -7.71 -3.23 2.27
N ASP A 151 -8.38 -3.82 3.27
CA ASP A 151 -9.71 -3.40 3.68
C ASP A 151 -9.63 -2.12 4.54
N GLY A 152 -10.02 -0.99 3.95
CA GLY A 152 -10.02 0.28 4.66
C GLY A 152 -11.09 0.41 5.75
N LEU A 153 -12.05 -0.53 5.81
CA LEU A 153 -13.03 -0.60 6.91
C LEU A 153 -12.50 -1.40 8.11
N ASP A 154 -11.44 -2.19 7.94
CA ASP A 154 -10.79 -2.89 9.06
C ASP A 154 -9.87 -1.94 9.83
N ALA A 155 -10.44 -1.22 10.80
CA ALA A 155 -9.71 -0.24 11.61
C ALA A 155 -8.51 -0.83 12.36
N GLU A 156 -8.55 -2.12 12.71
CA GLU A 156 -7.43 -2.79 13.37
C GLU A 156 -6.26 -2.96 12.39
N ALA A 157 -6.52 -3.51 11.20
CA ALA A 157 -5.53 -3.65 10.15
C ALA A 157 -4.95 -2.29 9.72
N GLN A 158 -5.80 -1.28 9.56
CA GLN A 158 -5.34 0.07 9.24
C GLN A 158 -4.44 0.66 10.33
N GLY A 159 -4.74 0.40 11.61
CA GLY A 159 -3.90 0.82 12.72
C GLY A 159 -2.50 0.18 12.71
N TRP A 160 -2.38 -1.08 12.28
CA TRP A 160 -1.07 -1.72 12.11
C TRP A 160 -0.26 -1.05 11.00
N LEU A 161 -0.89 -0.82 9.84
CA LEU A 161 -0.23 -0.33 8.62
C LEU A 161 0.32 1.11 8.72
N GLU A 162 -0.04 1.86 9.77
CA GLU A 162 0.61 3.13 10.09
C GLU A 162 2.08 2.94 10.51
N ASN A 163 2.40 1.82 11.15
CA ASN A 163 3.73 1.54 11.72
C ASN A 163 4.44 0.37 11.03
N VAL A 164 3.79 -0.31 10.10
CA VAL A 164 4.36 -1.46 9.38
C VAL A 164 4.17 -1.34 7.86
N VAL A 165 5.10 -1.93 7.12
CA VAL A 165 4.92 -2.30 5.72
C VAL A 165 4.98 -3.81 5.63
N VAL A 166 3.91 -4.43 5.13
CA VAL A 166 3.86 -5.87 4.91
C VAL A 166 4.25 -6.18 3.47
N VAL A 167 5.21 -7.08 3.28
CA VAL A 167 5.69 -7.50 1.96
C VAL A 167 5.33 -8.97 1.76
N PHE A 168 4.47 -9.23 0.78
CA PHE A 168 4.09 -10.56 0.33
C PHE A 168 5.05 -11.03 -0.78
N VAL A 169 5.53 -12.27 -0.68
CA VAL A 169 6.28 -12.99 -1.71
C VAL A 169 5.88 -14.45 -1.80
#